data_AF-K9Q161-F1
#
_entry.id   AF-K9Q161-F1
#
_cell.length_a   1.000
_cell.length_b   1.000
_cell.length_c   1.000
_cell.angle_alpha   90.00
_cell.angle_beta   90.00
_cell.angle_gamma   90.00
#
_symmetry.space_group_name_H-M   'P 1'
#
loop_
_entity.id
_entity.type
_entity.pdbx_description
1 polymer ?
#
loop_
_entity_poly.entity_id
_entity_poly.type
_entity_poly.pdbx_seq_one_letter_code
_entity_poly.pdbx_strand_id
1 'polypeptide(L)'
;MLSSFDRLLFIRRVSIFQELRDEFLVKLASVMDELSFPSSHTIFEQGEEGRSLYIVVSGRVRVHLGDQELVQLEQGSIFGEMALFDAEPRSASVTTLEKCDCLTLNQLQLIDAIEETPEIAVNVTRALSRRIRELNSKVKTYEHQLNSINAQA
;
A
#
# COMPACT_ATOMS: atom_id res chain seq x y z
N MET A 1 -8.13 -11.87 -14.65
CA MET A 1 -6.87 -12.28 -14.03
C MET A 1 -5.73 -11.73 -14.84
N LEU A 2 -4.75 -11.13 -14.18
CA LEU A 2 -3.52 -10.70 -14.84
C LEU A 2 -2.72 -11.95 -15.25
N SER A 3 -1.98 -11.88 -16.37
CA SER A 3 -0.97 -12.93 -16.63
C SER A 3 0.14 -12.84 -15.58
N SER A 4 0.89 -13.93 -15.34
CA SER A 4 2.00 -13.91 -14.39
C SER A 4 3.06 -12.84 -14.73
N PHE A 5 3.27 -12.58 -16.03
CA PHE A 5 4.19 -11.55 -16.49
C PHE A 5 3.64 -10.13 -16.25
N ASP A 6 2.37 -9.90 -16.57
CA ASP A 6 1.72 -8.60 -16.32
C ASP A 6 1.65 -8.28 -14.84
N ARG A 7 1.39 -9.28 -14.00
CA ARG A 7 1.38 -9.15 -12.54
C ARG A 7 2.73 -8.70 -12.01
N LEU A 8 3.81 -9.29 -12.49
CA LEU A 8 5.17 -8.91 -12.09
C LEU A 8 5.52 -7.49 -12.53
N LEU A 9 5.24 -7.13 -13.79
CA LEU A 9 5.45 -5.78 -14.30
C LEU A 9 4.63 -4.74 -13.54
N PHE A 10 3.42 -5.10 -13.13
CA PHE A 10 2.54 -4.26 -12.35
C PHE A 10 3.10 -4.01 -10.95
N ILE A 11 3.45 -5.06 -10.21
CA ILE A 11 4.00 -4.95 -8.85
C ILE A 11 5.32 -4.16 -8.86
N ARG A 12 6.18 -4.33 -9.89
CA ARG A 12 7.41 -3.52 -10.04
C ARG A 12 7.13 -2.02 -10.05
N ARG A 13 5.98 -1.55 -10.55
CA ARG A 13 5.67 -0.12 -10.64
C ARG A 13 5.17 0.47 -9.32
N VAL A 14 4.81 -0.38 -8.36
CA VAL A 14 4.28 0.02 -7.06
C VAL A 14 5.40 0.53 -6.16
N SER A 15 5.23 1.72 -5.58
CA SER A 15 6.31 2.51 -4.94
C SER A 15 7.16 1.75 -3.91
N ILE A 16 6.54 0.99 -3.00
CA ILE A 16 7.27 0.21 -1.98
C ILE A 16 8.02 -1.01 -2.56
N PHE A 17 7.65 -1.43 -3.78
CA PHE A 17 8.15 -2.64 -4.44
C PHE A 17 9.11 -2.36 -5.62
N GLN A 18 9.27 -1.09 -6.02
CA GLN A 18 10.10 -0.69 -7.17
C GLN A 18 11.57 -1.11 -7.07
N GLU A 19 12.10 -1.14 -5.86
CA GLU A 19 13.54 -1.36 -5.61
C GLU A 19 13.86 -2.80 -5.19
N LEU A 20 12.86 -3.66 -5.26
CA LEU A 20 13.01 -5.08 -4.98
C LEU A 20 13.69 -5.77 -6.16
N ARG A 21 14.55 -6.75 -5.85
CA ARG A 21 15.15 -7.62 -6.87
C ARG A 21 14.07 -8.47 -7.54
N ASP A 22 14.32 -8.81 -8.80
CA ASP A 22 13.39 -9.57 -9.65
C ASP A 22 12.94 -10.89 -9.00
N GLU A 23 13.87 -11.65 -8.42
CA GLU A 23 13.58 -12.93 -7.75
C GLU A 23 12.53 -12.77 -6.63
N PHE A 24 12.62 -11.70 -5.84
CA PHE A 24 11.63 -11.44 -4.81
C PHE A 24 10.29 -11.04 -5.41
N LEU A 25 10.27 -10.21 -6.45
CA LEU A 25 9.03 -9.83 -7.09
C LEU A 25 8.31 -11.00 -7.74
N VAL A 26 9.05 -11.97 -8.30
CA VAL A 26 8.48 -13.24 -8.77
C VAL A 26 7.81 -13.98 -7.62
N LYS A 27 8.48 -14.12 -6.47
CA LYS A 27 7.93 -14.82 -5.31
C LYS A 27 6.73 -14.09 -4.71
N LEU A 28 6.81 -12.78 -4.56
CA LEU A 28 5.70 -11.96 -4.06
C LEU A 28 4.49 -12.08 -4.99
N ALA A 29 4.72 -11.92 -6.30
CA ALA A 29 3.68 -12.08 -7.31
C ALA A 29 3.06 -13.48 -7.31
N SER A 30 3.77 -14.52 -6.90
CA SER A 30 3.21 -15.88 -6.86
C SER A 30 2.39 -16.19 -5.62
N VAL A 31 2.64 -15.50 -4.50
CA VAL A 31 1.92 -15.71 -3.23
C VAL A 31 0.74 -14.76 -3.02
N MET A 32 0.63 -13.67 -3.80
CA MET A 32 -0.49 -12.74 -3.70
C MET A 32 -1.79 -13.36 -4.24
N ASP A 33 -2.91 -13.01 -3.63
CA ASP A 33 -4.24 -13.37 -4.11
C ASP A 33 -4.86 -12.24 -4.95
N GLU A 34 -5.80 -12.58 -5.84
CA GLU A 34 -6.62 -11.61 -6.56
C GLU A 34 -8.00 -11.51 -5.90
N LEU A 35 -8.47 -10.29 -5.65
CA LEU A 35 -9.79 -10.02 -5.09
C LEU A 35 -10.53 -9.02 -5.98
N SER A 36 -11.83 -9.24 -6.18
CA SER A 36 -12.71 -8.32 -6.90
C SER A 36 -13.82 -7.84 -5.97
N PHE A 37 -14.02 -6.53 -5.93
CA PHE A 37 -15.02 -5.87 -5.11
C PHE A 37 -16.00 -5.12 -6.01
N PRO A 38 -17.33 -5.21 -5.76
CA PRO A 38 -18.29 -4.39 -6.48
C PRO A 38 -18.16 -2.92 -6.07
N SER A 39 -18.81 -2.03 -6.83
CA SER A 39 -18.92 -0.61 -6.47
C SER A 39 -19.61 -0.42 -5.13
N SER A 40 -19.20 0.61 -4.37
CA SER A 40 -19.78 0.97 -3.07
C SER A 40 -19.64 -0.10 -1.99
N HIS A 41 -18.66 -0.99 -2.14
CA HIS A 41 -18.32 -2.03 -1.17
C HIS A 41 -17.26 -1.53 -0.19
N THR A 42 -17.52 -1.67 1.10
CA THR A 42 -16.50 -1.45 2.13
C THR A 42 -15.60 -2.67 2.19
N ILE A 43 -14.31 -2.47 1.91
CA ILE A 43 -13.29 -3.52 1.94
C ILE A 43 -12.91 -3.84 3.39
N PHE A 44 -12.75 -2.82 4.23
CA PHE A 44 -12.58 -2.93 5.68
C PHE A 44 -12.94 -1.60 6.36
N GLU A 45 -13.27 -1.67 7.64
CA GLU A 45 -13.59 -0.51 8.47
C GLU A 45 -12.41 -0.09 9.36
N GLN A 46 -12.38 1.19 9.75
CA GLN A 46 -11.48 1.69 10.78
C GLN A 46 -11.67 0.90 12.08
N GLY A 47 -10.57 0.55 12.73
CA GLY A 47 -10.57 -0.21 13.99
C GLY A 47 -10.79 -1.70 13.81
N GLU A 48 -11.06 -2.19 12.59
CA GLU A 48 -11.08 -3.61 12.29
C GLU A 48 -9.67 -4.21 12.44
N GLU A 49 -9.59 -5.44 12.94
CA GLU A 49 -8.34 -6.19 12.88
C GLU A 49 -8.12 -6.67 11.45
N GLY A 50 -6.96 -6.33 10.86
CA GLY A 50 -6.65 -6.77 9.51
C GLY A 50 -5.16 -6.82 9.28
N ARG A 51 -4.68 -7.91 8.68
CA ARG A 51 -3.23 -8.16 8.48
C ARG A 51 -2.88 -8.32 7.02
N SER A 52 -3.52 -7.53 6.17
CA SER A 52 -3.38 -7.61 4.71
C SER A 52 -3.25 -6.23 4.10
N LEU A 53 -2.34 -6.12 3.13
CA LEU A 53 -2.30 -4.98 2.20
C LEU A 53 -3.05 -5.31 0.92
N TYR A 54 -3.36 -4.25 0.17
CA TYR A 54 -4.02 -4.34 -1.12
C TYR A 54 -3.34 -3.40 -2.12
N ILE A 55 -3.26 -3.83 -3.36
CA ILE A 55 -2.80 -3.01 -4.48
C ILE A 55 -3.95 -2.91 -5.49
N VAL A 56 -4.37 -1.69 -5.82
CA VAL A 56 -5.45 -1.45 -6.78
C VAL A 56 -4.97 -1.80 -8.19
N VAL A 57 -5.47 -2.89 -8.78
CA VAL A 57 -5.19 -3.28 -10.17
C VAL A 57 -6.08 -2.51 -11.13
N SER A 58 -7.34 -2.30 -10.77
CA SER A 58 -8.33 -1.56 -11.56
C SER A 58 -9.35 -0.91 -10.62
N GLY A 59 -9.98 0.16 -11.10
CA GLY A 59 -10.99 0.90 -10.35
C GLY A 59 -10.41 1.98 -9.44
N ARG A 60 -11.24 2.50 -8.53
CA ARG A 60 -10.89 3.51 -7.53
C ARG A 60 -11.51 3.19 -6.18
N VAL A 61 -10.76 3.48 -5.11
CA VAL A 61 -11.24 3.40 -3.73
C VAL A 61 -11.10 4.75 -3.05
N ARG A 62 -11.94 5.02 -2.05
CA ARG A 62 -11.76 6.14 -1.12
C ARG A 62 -11.28 5.61 0.23
N VAL A 63 -10.31 6.30 0.82
CA VAL A 63 -9.88 6.12 2.21
C VAL A 63 -10.55 7.21 3.04
N HIS A 64 -11.20 6.83 4.14
CA HIS A 64 -12.06 7.76 4.88
C HIS A 64 -12.15 7.46 6.39
N LEU A 65 -12.53 8.49 7.15
CA LEU A 65 -12.87 8.42 8.57
C LEU A 65 -14.34 8.84 8.72
N GLY A 66 -15.25 7.87 8.77
CA GLY A 66 -16.68 8.13 8.70
C GLY A 66 -17.06 8.81 7.38
N ASP A 67 -17.65 10.00 7.44
CA ASP A 67 -18.02 10.76 6.23
C ASP A 67 -16.86 11.58 5.64
N GLN A 68 -15.75 11.73 6.36
CA GLN A 68 -14.61 12.52 5.90
C GLN A 68 -13.71 11.69 4.97
N GLU A 69 -13.73 12.02 3.68
CA GLU A 69 -12.76 11.48 2.72
C GLU A 69 -11.37 12.07 2.93
N LEU A 70 -10.36 11.21 3.10
CA LEU A 70 -8.96 11.61 3.26
C LEU A 70 -8.24 11.65 1.91
N VAL A 71 -8.43 10.61 1.10
CA VAL A 71 -7.79 10.47 -0.21
C VAL A 71 -8.54 9.45 -1.08
N GLN A 72 -8.49 9.65 -2.40
CA GLN A 72 -8.90 8.64 -3.38
C GLN A 72 -7.65 7.97 -3.97
N LEU A 73 -7.71 6.65 -4.09
CA LEU A 73 -6.62 5.82 -4.58
C LEU A 73 -7.07 5.13 -5.87
N GLU A 74 -6.19 5.16 -6.86
CA GLU A 74 -6.40 4.59 -8.20
C GLU A 74 -5.37 3.50 -8.50
N GLN A 75 -5.38 2.99 -9.74
CA GLN A 75 -4.49 1.93 -10.21
C GLN A 75 -3.02 2.16 -9.78
N GLY A 76 -2.42 1.13 -9.18
CA GLY A 76 -1.03 1.13 -8.70
C GLY A 76 -0.86 1.66 -7.27
N SER A 77 -1.93 2.20 -6.66
CA SER A 77 -1.93 2.61 -5.26
C SER A 77 -2.00 1.41 -4.32
N ILE A 78 -1.39 1.56 -3.14
CA ILE A 78 -1.44 0.59 -2.05
C ILE A 78 -2.31 1.16 -0.93
N PHE A 79 -3.05 0.29 -0.25
CA PHE A 79 -3.72 0.61 1.00
C PHE A 79 -3.72 -0.57 1.98
N GLY A 80 -3.92 -0.28 3.26
CA GLY A 80 -3.94 -1.29 4.32
C GLY A 80 -2.56 -1.84 4.67
N GLU A 81 -1.49 -1.22 4.17
CA GLU A 81 -0.11 -1.65 4.38
C GLU A 81 0.38 -1.44 5.81
N MET A 82 -0.16 -0.47 6.54
CA MET A 82 0.25 -0.20 7.92
C MET A 82 0.03 -1.43 8.81
N ALA A 83 -1.21 -1.93 8.82
CA ALA A 83 -1.64 -3.06 9.65
C ALA A 83 -0.98 -4.40 9.25
N LEU A 84 -0.34 -4.48 8.08
CA LEU A 84 0.49 -5.63 7.69
C LEU A 84 1.77 -5.73 8.54
N PHE A 85 2.39 -4.57 8.86
CA PHE A 85 3.72 -4.50 9.47
C PHE A 85 3.70 -4.27 10.97
N ASP A 86 2.77 -3.46 11.48
CA ASP A 86 2.69 -3.11 12.92
C ASP A 86 1.64 -3.92 13.69
N ALA A 87 0.76 -4.65 12.98
CA ALA A 87 -0.36 -5.41 13.54
C ALA A 87 -1.33 -4.57 14.39
N GLU A 88 -1.34 -3.25 14.21
CA GLU A 88 -2.34 -2.36 14.79
C GLU A 88 -3.67 -2.43 14.01
N PRO A 89 -4.80 -2.08 14.63
CA PRO A 89 -6.08 -1.99 13.92
C PRO A 89 -6.04 -1.04 12.72
N ARG A 90 -6.96 -1.23 11.76
CA ARG A 90 -7.06 -0.36 10.57
C ARG A 90 -7.16 1.12 10.97
N SER A 91 -6.26 1.95 10.44
CA SER A 91 -6.19 3.38 10.74
C SER A 91 -7.33 4.20 10.12
N ALA A 92 -7.95 3.69 9.05
CA ALA A 92 -9.06 4.30 8.33
C ALA A 92 -9.90 3.22 7.63
N SER A 93 -11.12 3.57 7.23
CA SER A 93 -11.99 2.71 6.40
C SER A 93 -11.64 2.86 4.92
N VAL A 94 -11.89 1.81 4.14
CA VAL A 94 -11.73 1.84 2.67
C VAL A 94 -12.97 1.32 1.98
N THR A 95 -13.53 2.14 1.09
CA THR A 95 -14.73 1.79 0.30
C THR A 95 -14.47 2.00 -1.19
N THR A 96 -14.93 1.08 -2.02
CA THR A 96 -14.82 1.20 -3.49
C THR A 96 -15.75 2.29 -4.03
N LEU A 97 -15.24 3.09 -4.97
CA LEU A 97 -16.00 4.11 -5.70
C LEU A 97 -16.58 3.57 -7.01
N GLU A 98 -15.98 2.50 -7.53
CA GLU A 98 -16.42 1.74 -8.70
C GLU A 98 -16.00 0.27 -8.52
N LYS A 99 -16.30 -0.61 -9.48
CA LYS A 99 -15.80 -1.99 -9.39
C LYS A 99 -14.26 -1.97 -9.32
N CYS A 100 -13.70 -2.63 -8.31
CA CYS A 100 -12.26 -2.68 -8.09
C CYS A 100 -11.74 -4.11 -8.15
N ASP A 101 -10.65 -4.31 -8.89
CA ASP A 101 -9.84 -5.52 -8.78
C ASP A 101 -8.55 -5.16 -8.02
N CYS A 102 -8.15 -6.01 -7.09
CA CYS A 102 -7.01 -5.80 -6.22
C CYS A 102 -6.12 -7.04 -6.15
N LEU A 103 -4.81 -6.82 -5.99
CA LEU A 103 -3.92 -7.83 -5.45
C LEU A 103 -3.90 -7.69 -3.94
N THR A 104 -3.88 -8.79 -3.19
CA THR A 104 -3.72 -8.76 -1.74
C THR A 104 -2.56 -9.64 -1.29
N LEU A 105 -1.92 -9.21 -0.21
CA LEU A 105 -0.87 -9.95 0.48
C LEU A 105 -1.16 -9.88 1.97
N ASN A 106 -1.29 -11.04 2.62
CA ASN A 106 -1.44 -11.13 4.06
C ASN A 106 -0.09 -11.32 4.77
N GLN A 107 -0.09 -11.12 6.09
CA GLN A 107 1.13 -11.16 6.90
C GLN A 107 1.80 -12.55 6.88
N LEU A 108 1.02 -13.63 6.88
CA LEU A 108 1.56 -14.99 6.81
C LEU A 108 2.28 -15.21 5.47
N GLN A 109 1.65 -14.85 4.36
CA GLN A 109 2.28 -14.92 3.03
C GLN A 109 3.57 -14.11 2.95
N LEU A 110 3.63 -12.95 3.61
CA LEU A 110 4.84 -12.13 3.66
C LEU A 110 5.93 -12.79 4.52
N ILE A 111 5.58 -13.33 5.71
CA ILE A 111 6.52 -14.01 6.61
C ILE A 111 7.08 -15.26 5.91
N ASP A 112 6.22 -16.10 5.33
CA ASP A 112 6.64 -17.30 4.61
C ASP A 112 7.62 -16.94 3.47
N ALA A 113 7.33 -15.86 2.74
CA ALA A 113 8.25 -15.37 1.71
C ALA A 113 9.60 -14.95 2.31
N ILE A 114 9.61 -14.21 3.43
CA ILE A 114 10.83 -13.79 4.13
C ILE A 114 11.62 -14.99 4.66
N GLU A 115 10.97 -16.01 5.19
CA GLU A 115 11.63 -17.23 5.69
C GLU A 115 12.33 -17.99 4.56
N GLU A 116 11.67 -18.10 3.40
CA GLU A 116 12.28 -18.71 2.21
C GLU A 116 13.41 -17.85 1.63
N THR A 117 13.31 -16.52 1.71
CA THR A 117 14.30 -15.59 1.14
C THR A 117 14.53 -14.40 2.09
N PRO A 118 15.45 -14.52 3.06
CA PRO A 118 15.66 -13.50 4.10
C PRO A 118 16.05 -12.10 3.59
N GLU A 119 16.63 -12.03 2.38
CA GLU A 119 16.99 -10.77 1.74
C GLU A 119 15.77 -9.88 1.44
N ILE A 120 14.57 -10.46 1.42
CA ILE A 120 13.30 -9.73 1.32
C ILE A 120 13.17 -8.71 2.44
N ALA A 121 13.41 -9.13 3.70
CA ALA A 121 13.27 -8.26 4.85
C ALA A 121 14.23 -7.06 4.76
N VAL A 122 15.46 -7.29 4.29
CA VAL A 122 16.47 -6.22 4.07
C VAL A 122 16.00 -5.24 3.01
N ASN A 123 15.44 -5.74 1.91
CA ASN A 123 14.97 -4.89 0.81
C ASN A 123 13.73 -4.07 1.21
N VAL A 124 12.77 -4.68 1.92
CA VAL A 124 11.60 -3.98 2.48
C VAL A 124 12.06 -2.89 3.46
N THR A 125 12.98 -3.22 4.38
CA THR A 125 13.53 -2.26 5.35
C THR A 125 14.21 -1.07 4.65
N ARG A 126 14.97 -1.34 3.58
CA ARG A 126 15.64 -0.29 2.78
C ARG A 126 14.64 0.60 2.06
N ALA A 127 13.59 0.02 1.47
CA ALA A 127 12.52 0.74 0.78
C ALA A 127 11.76 1.66 1.76
N LEU A 128 11.34 1.12 2.91
CA LEU A 128 10.68 1.89 3.98
C LEU A 128 11.57 3.02 4.51
N SER A 129 12.86 2.75 4.74
CA SER A 129 13.81 3.77 5.19
C SER A 129 13.95 4.93 4.20
N ARG A 130 13.93 4.65 2.88
CA ARG A 130 13.93 5.68 1.84
C ARG A 130 12.63 6.46 1.85
N ARG A 131 11.49 5.78 1.95
CA ARG A 131 10.19 6.43 2.02
C ARG A 131 10.05 7.38 3.22
N ILE A 132 10.54 6.97 4.39
CA ILE A 132 10.58 7.83 5.59
C ILE A 132 11.43 9.08 5.34
N ARG A 133 12.60 8.94 4.69
CA ARG A 133 13.45 10.09 4.34
C ARG A 133 12.74 11.07 3.40
N GLU A 134 12.02 10.57 2.40
CA GLU A 134 11.21 11.40 1.49
C GLU A 134 10.09 12.14 2.23
N LEU A 135 9.33 11.45 3.06
CA LEU A 135 8.25 12.03 3.86
C LEU A 135 8.78 13.09 4.84
N ASN A 136 9.86 12.79 5.56
CA ASN A 136 10.53 13.76 6.44
C ASN A 136 11.02 14.99 5.69
N SER A 137 11.47 14.83 4.45
CA SER A 137 11.91 15.96 3.62
C SER A 137 10.72 16.84 3.22
N LYS A 138 9.58 16.23 2.85
CA LYS A 138 8.33 16.95 2.55
C LYS A 138 7.79 17.73 3.76
N VAL A 139 7.79 17.10 4.95
CA VAL A 139 7.37 17.76 6.19
C VAL A 139 8.20 19.02 6.45
N LYS A 140 9.54 18.92 6.36
CA LYS A 140 10.43 20.09 6.50
C LYS A 140 10.13 21.19 5.47
N THR A 141 9.87 20.81 4.22
CA THR A 141 9.49 21.78 3.18
C THR A 141 8.19 22.51 3.53
N TYR A 142 7.16 21.79 4.00
CA TYR A 142 5.90 22.40 4.42
C TYR A 142 6.06 23.31 5.64
N GLU A 143 6.87 22.92 6.63
CA GLU A 143 7.20 23.78 7.78
C GLU A 143 7.87 25.09 7.35
N HIS A 144 8.83 25.02 6.42
CA HIS A 144 9.48 26.22 5.87
C HIS A 144 8.49 27.12 5.12
N GLN A 145 7.58 26.56 4.32
CA GLN A 145 6.56 27.32 3.61
C GLN A 145 5.58 28.02 4.58
N LEU A 146 5.07 27.30 5.58
CA LEU A 146 4.21 27.86 6.63
C LEU A 146 4.88 29.03 7.36
N ASN A 147 6.14 28.86 7.75
CA ASN A 147 6.91 29.92 8.42
C ASN A 147 7.11 31.14 7.52
N SER A 148 7.32 30.95 6.21
CA SER A 148 7.46 32.06 5.26
C SER A 148 6.15 32.84 5.05
N ILE A 149 5.00 32.16 5.04
CA ILE A 149 3.68 32.80 4.94
C ILE A 149 3.38 33.61 6.21
N ASN A 150 3.61 33.01 7.38
CA ASN A 150 3.37 33.69 8.66
C ASN A 150 4.31 34.88 8.91
N ALA A 151 5.50 34.90 8.29
CA ALA A 151 6.44 36.01 8.38
C ALA A 151 6.10 37.18 7.42
N GLN A 152 5.19 36.98 6.46
CA GLN A 152 4.75 37.98 5.48
C GLN A 152 3.37 38.58 5.81
N ALA A 153 2.66 38.06 6.82
CA ALA A 153 1.39 38.55 7.33
C ALA A 153 1.59 39.45 8.56
#